data_AF-A0A537E1V2-F1
#
_entry.id   AF-A0A537E1V2-F1
#
_cell.length_a   1.000
_cell.length_b   1.000
_cell.length_c   1.000
_cell.angle_alpha   90.00
_cell.angle_beta   90.00
_cell.angle_gamma   90.00
#
_symmetry.space_group_name_H-M   'P 1'
#
loop_
_entity.id
_entity.type
_entity.pdbx_description
1 polymer ?
#
loop_
_entity_poly.entity_id
_entity_poly.type
_entity_poly.pdbx_seq_one_letter_code
_entity_poly.pdbx_strand_id
1 'polypeptide(L)'
;MQPHSTSLNDPRQELQRTADETASIIREAASKESTILTVTHFDADGLTAGAIAFEAVKRLNTKVHLRIVENLSEKTLEEINAIDSDFIIFTDIGSGYLDIVSKSLKNREIVIADHHQALGKPPPNLHHFNTHLMGFNGSEEISGAGTSYLLAKAIDPKNVDLSPLAIVGCLGDQQDKGPKRSLIGLNSGILADAVQAKLIEVTQDLVLFGRQTRPIHRAIASTTTPFLPGLSGEEDRCLALLDSVNIPT
;
A
#
# COMPACT_ATOMS: atom_id res chain seq x y z
N MET A 1 21.62 -41.10 10.27
CA MET A 1 20.32 -40.38 10.32
C MET A 1 20.60 -39.00 10.87
N GLN A 2 20.66 -37.99 9.99
CA GLN A 2 20.71 -36.61 10.46
C GLN A 2 19.28 -36.17 10.85
N PRO A 3 19.12 -35.41 11.93
CA PRO A 3 17.81 -34.90 12.32
C PRO A 3 17.36 -33.88 11.28
N HIS A 4 16.21 -34.14 10.65
CA HIS A 4 15.53 -33.15 9.82
C HIS A 4 15.22 -31.91 10.67
N SER A 5 15.82 -30.79 10.26
CA SER A 5 15.61 -29.47 10.83
C SER A 5 14.15 -29.04 10.69
N THR A 6 13.55 -28.69 11.83
CA THR A 6 12.57 -27.62 12.05
C THR A 6 11.69 -27.21 10.85
N SER A 7 10.42 -27.60 10.94
CA SER A 7 9.22 -26.95 10.37
C SER A 7 9.47 -25.56 9.78
N LEU A 8 9.34 -25.42 8.46
CA LEU A 8 9.13 -24.12 7.82
C LEU A 8 7.85 -23.52 8.40
N ASN A 9 7.93 -22.40 9.11
CA ASN A 9 6.75 -21.68 9.58
C ASN A 9 5.89 -21.28 8.39
N ASP A 10 4.57 -21.44 8.50
CA ASP A 10 3.61 -20.98 7.49
C ASP A 10 3.73 -19.44 7.32
N PRO A 11 4.04 -18.93 6.11
CA PRO A 11 4.17 -17.49 5.85
C PRO A 11 3.02 -16.64 6.38
N ARG A 12 1.79 -17.18 6.39
CA ARG A 12 0.61 -16.47 6.91
C ARG A 12 0.60 -16.37 8.42
N GLN A 13 1.11 -17.39 9.12
CA GLN A 13 1.25 -17.36 10.57
C GLN A 13 2.34 -16.37 10.98
N GLU A 14 3.45 -16.32 10.23
CA GLU A 14 4.50 -15.33 10.44
C GLU A 14 4.02 -13.90 10.19
N LEU A 15 3.25 -13.69 9.12
CA LEU A 15 2.60 -12.41 8.83
C LEU A 15 1.70 -11.96 9.97
N GLN A 16 0.80 -12.83 10.43
CA GLN A 16 -0.13 -12.49 11.51
C GLN A 16 0.63 -12.15 12.80
N ARG A 17 1.60 -12.98 13.19
CA ARG A 17 2.43 -12.75 14.37
C ARG A 17 3.16 -11.40 14.29
N THR A 18 3.81 -11.12 13.17
CA THR A 18 4.57 -9.87 13.00
C THR A 18 3.64 -8.65 12.96
N ALA A 19 2.44 -8.79 12.37
CA ALA A 19 1.43 -7.74 12.38
C ALA A 19 0.96 -7.44 13.82
N ASP A 20 0.69 -8.47 14.61
CA ASP A 20 0.23 -8.32 16.00
C ASP A 20 1.32 -7.70 16.90
N GLU A 21 2.57 -8.14 16.75
CA GLU A 21 3.74 -7.56 17.43
C GLU A 21 3.91 -6.08 17.07
N THR A 22 3.93 -5.75 15.77
CA THR A 22 4.09 -4.37 15.28
C THR A 22 2.91 -3.49 15.72
N ALA A 23 1.68 -4.00 15.65
CA ALA A 23 0.49 -3.29 16.11
C ALA A 23 0.54 -3.01 17.62
N SER A 24 1.08 -3.93 18.42
CA SER A 24 1.27 -3.73 19.85
C SER A 24 2.22 -2.57 20.13
N ILE A 25 3.33 -2.50 19.40
CA ILE A 25 4.32 -1.41 19.52
C ILE A 25 3.69 -0.07 19.14
N ILE A 26 2.88 -0.02 18.07
CA ILE A 26 2.17 1.21 17.66
C ILE A 26 1.16 1.64 18.73
N ARG A 27 0.40 0.70 19.32
CA ARG A 27 -0.52 1.00 20.42
C ARG A 27 0.21 1.53 21.65
N GLU A 28 1.34 0.94 22.00
CA GLU A 28 2.18 1.42 23.11
C GLU A 28 2.69 2.84 22.83
N ALA A 29 3.19 3.11 21.63
CA ALA A 29 3.64 4.44 21.24
C ALA A 29 2.49 5.47 21.31
N ALA A 30 1.30 5.11 20.82
CA ALA A 30 0.13 5.98 20.87
C ALA A 30 -0.31 6.34 22.31
N SER A 31 -0.03 5.46 23.28
CA SER A 31 -0.38 5.70 24.69
C SER A 31 0.54 6.71 25.41
N LYS A 32 1.69 7.08 24.82
CA LYS A 32 2.70 7.94 25.45
C LYS A 32 2.42 9.45 25.32
N GLU A 33 1.23 9.85 24.87
CA GLU A 33 0.82 11.24 24.57
C GLU A 33 1.77 12.02 23.63
N SER A 34 2.63 11.31 22.91
CA SER A 34 3.58 11.87 21.94
C SER A 34 2.98 11.90 20.53
N THR A 35 3.55 12.72 19.65
CA THR A 35 3.22 12.71 18.23
C THR A 35 3.82 11.48 17.58
N ILE A 36 3.04 10.80 16.73
CA ILE A 36 3.52 9.79 15.79
C ILE A 36 3.67 10.43 14.41
N LEU A 37 4.86 10.32 13.82
CA LEU A 37 5.14 10.79 12.46
C LEU A 37 4.94 9.64 11.48
N THR A 38 3.97 9.78 10.58
CA THR A 38 3.82 8.90 9.42
C THR A 38 4.54 9.52 8.22
N VAL A 39 5.40 8.76 7.55
CA VAL A 39 6.11 9.14 6.32
C VAL A 39 5.67 8.18 5.20
N THR A 40 5.35 8.70 4.03
CA THR A 40 4.82 7.88 2.93
C THR A 40 5.29 8.33 1.56
N HIS A 41 5.25 7.42 0.58
CA HIS A 41 5.58 7.69 -0.81
C HIS A 41 4.51 8.56 -1.50
N PHE A 42 4.86 9.22 -2.62
CA PHE A 42 4.01 10.26 -3.23
C PHE A 42 2.96 9.73 -4.22
N ASP A 43 3.08 8.48 -4.67
CA ASP A 43 2.19 7.90 -5.67
C ASP A 43 0.87 7.39 -5.06
N ALA A 44 0.03 6.74 -5.87
CA ALA A 44 -1.28 6.27 -5.42
C ALA A 44 -1.18 5.20 -4.32
N ASP A 45 -0.15 4.34 -4.35
CA ASP A 45 0.06 3.31 -3.34
C ASP A 45 0.51 3.94 -2.03
N GLY A 46 1.52 4.81 -2.08
CA GLY A 46 1.99 5.58 -0.93
C GLY A 46 0.90 6.46 -0.31
N LEU A 47 0.22 7.29 -1.10
CA LEU A 47 -0.82 8.18 -0.56
C LEU A 47 -1.94 7.41 0.15
N THR A 48 -2.34 6.26 -0.38
CA THR A 48 -3.36 5.43 0.28
C THR A 48 -2.79 4.67 1.49
N ALA A 49 -1.56 4.17 1.41
CA ALA A 49 -0.84 3.56 2.53
C ALA A 49 -0.70 4.51 3.73
N GLY A 50 -0.23 5.73 3.47
CA GLY A 50 -0.11 6.79 4.46
C GLY A 50 -1.45 7.21 5.03
N ALA A 51 -2.51 7.30 4.21
CA ALA A 51 -3.87 7.60 4.69
C ALA A 51 -4.41 6.50 5.61
N ILE A 52 -4.19 5.22 5.27
CA ILE A 52 -4.57 4.06 6.09
C ILE A 52 -3.87 4.12 7.44
N ALA A 53 -2.54 4.28 7.46
CA ALA A 53 -1.77 4.35 8.69
C ALA A 53 -2.15 5.57 9.54
N PHE A 54 -2.31 6.74 8.90
CA PHE A 54 -2.72 7.97 9.57
C PHE A 54 -4.07 7.80 10.28
N GLU A 55 -5.08 7.28 9.59
CA GLU A 55 -6.43 7.11 10.17
C GLU A 55 -6.44 6.02 11.25
N ALA A 56 -5.73 4.91 11.05
CA ALA A 56 -5.61 3.84 12.03
C ALA A 56 -4.96 4.33 13.35
N VAL A 57 -3.88 5.11 13.25
CA VAL A 57 -3.20 5.68 14.42
C VAL A 57 -4.04 6.79 15.06
N LYS A 58 -4.66 7.66 14.27
CA LYS A 58 -5.55 8.71 14.77
C LYS A 58 -6.72 8.14 15.58
N ARG A 59 -7.25 6.97 15.20
CA ARG A 59 -8.30 6.24 15.96
C ARG A 59 -7.84 5.76 17.34
N LEU A 60 -6.54 5.71 17.60
CA LEU A 60 -5.97 5.46 18.93
C LEU A 60 -5.98 6.70 19.84
N ASN A 61 -6.56 7.83 19.39
CA ASN A 61 -6.62 9.11 20.10
C ASN A 61 -5.24 9.74 20.40
N THR A 62 -4.27 9.57 19.50
CA THR A 62 -2.95 10.22 19.58
C THR A 62 -2.77 11.29 18.50
N LYS A 63 -1.76 12.15 18.67
CA LYS A 63 -1.37 13.15 17.66
C LYS A 63 -0.64 12.45 16.53
N VAL A 64 -1.05 12.72 15.29
CA VAL A 64 -0.43 12.14 14.09
C VAL A 64 -0.04 13.25 13.14
N HIS A 65 1.17 13.19 12.62
CA HIS A 65 1.64 14.05 11.54
C HIS A 65 1.94 13.19 10.30
N LEU A 66 1.47 13.60 9.13
CA LEU A 66 1.72 12.90 7.88
C LEU A 66 2.67 13.71 7.01
N ARG A 67 3.76 13.08 6.56
CA ARG A 67 4.73 13.63 5.61
C ARG A 67 4.75 12.76 4.35
N ILE A 68 4.48 13.37 3.20
CA ILE A 68 4.58 12.71 1.91
C ILE A 68 5.94 13.06 1.30
N VAL A 69 6.64 12.08 0.75
CA VAL A 69 7.97 12.22 0.16
C VAL A 69 8.05 11.49 -1.17
N GLU A 70 8.81 12.04 -2.12
CA GLU A 70 9.10 11.37 -3.40
C GLU A 70 10.18 10.30 -3.25
N ASN A 71 11.13 10.50 -2.33
CA ASN A 71 12.21 9.56 -2.05
C ASN A 71 12.86 9.87 -0.68
N LEU A 72 13.56 8.89 -0.12
CA LEU A 72 14.42 9.09 1.05
C LEU A 72 15.84 9.41 0.60
N SER A 73 16.20 10.68 0.73
CA SER A 73 17.57 11.19 0.61
C SER A 73 18.09 11.63 1.97
N GLU A 74 19.39 11.92 2.08
CA GLU A 74 19.97 12.50 3.31
C GLU A 74 19.22 13.80 3.70
N LYS A 75 18.94 14.67 2.72
CA LYS A 75 18.16 15.89 2.91
C LYS A 75 16.75 15.60 3.43
N THR A 76 16.04 14.65 2.81
CA THR A 76 14.69 14.26 3.27
C THR A 76 14.72 13.75 4.72
N LEU A 77 15.74 12.97 5.07
CA LEU A 77 15.91 12.44 6.42
C LEU A 77 16.29 13.51 7.44
N GLU A 78 17.06 14.53 7.06
CA GLU A 78 17.31 15.71 7.90
C GLU A 78 16.02 16.48 8.20
N GLU A 79 15.17 16.69 7.19
CA GLU A 79 13.86 17.32 7.36
C GLU A 79 12.95 16.48 8.28
N ILE A 80 12.94 15.15 8.11
CA ILE A 80 12.21 14.22 8.99
C ILE A 80 12.73 14.29 10.41
N ASN A 81 14.06 14.32 10.60
CA ASN A 81 14.66 14.32 11.93
C ASN A 81 14.41 15.63 12.70
N ALA A 82 14.19 16.74 11.98
CA ALA A 82 13.81 18.03 12.54
C ALA A 82 12.36 18.08 13.06
N ILE A 83 11.52 17.09 12.72
CA ILE A 83 10.16 16.97 13.25
C ILE A 83 10.22 16.38 14.66
N ASP A 84 9.52 17.01 15.60
CA ASP A 84 9.42 16.54 16.98
C ASP A 84 8.50 15.31 17.09
N SER A 85 9.10 14.12 16.98
CA SER A 85 8.40 12.84 17.05
C SER A 85 9.39 11.72 17.38
N ASP A 86 9.22 11.04 18.51
CA ASP A 86 10.08 9.92 18.91
C ASP A 86 9.76 8.60 18.21
N PHE A 87 8.61 8.52 17.55
CA PHE A 87 8.12 7.34 16.85
C PHE A 87 7.79 7.67 15.39
N ILE A 88 8.33 6.89 14.45
CA ILE A 88 8.14 7.13 13.01
C ILE A 88 7.61 5.87 12.35
N ILE A 89 6.55 6.00 11.56
CA ILE A 89 5.99 4.93 10.73
C ILE A 89 6.23 5.29 9.28
N PHE A 90 7.09 4.55 8.59
CA PHE A 90 7.18 4.61 7.14
C PHE A 90 6.18 3.65 6.50
N THR A 91 5.51 4.11 5.46
CA THR A 91 4.53 3.34 4.69
C THR A 91 4.90 3.42 3.21
N ASP A 92 4.93 2.26 2.54
CA ASP A 92 5.29 2.14 1.11
C ASP A 92 6.70 2.66 0.76
N ILE A 93 7.53 2.89 1.76
CA ILE A 93 8.90 3.36 1.59
C ILE A 93 9.74 2.94 2.80
N GLY A 94 11.06 2.88 2.60
CA GLY A 94 12.04 2.70 3.67
C GLY A 94 12.84 1.42 3.57
N SER A 95 12.27 0.31 3.06
CA SER A 95 13.00 -0.98 3.01
C SER A 95 14.20 -0.94 2.07
N GLY A 96 14.15 -0.15 1.00
CA GLY A 96 15.30 0.10 0.12
C GLY A 96 16.35 1.05 0.70
N TYR A 97 16.10 1.64 1.87
CA TYR A 97 16.86 2.78 2.43
C TYR A 97 17.40 2.51 3.84
N LEU A 98 17.48 1.24 4.27
CA LEU A 98 17.81 0.89 5.66
C LEU A 98 19.14 1.48 6.13
N ASP A 99 20.15 1.52 5.28
CA ASP A 99 21.47 2.05 5.64
C ASP A 99 21.46 3.55 5.97
N ILE A 100 20.70 4.36 5.22
CA ILE A 100 20.58 5.81 5.47
C ILE A 100 19.62 6.11 6.63
N VAL A 101 18.53 5.35 6.73
CA VAL A 101 17.60 5.41 7.88
C VAL A 101 18.35 5.10 9.18
N SER A 102 19.18 4.04 9.18
CA SER A 102 20.02 3.64 10.32
C SER A 102 21.03 4.71 10.73
N LYS A 103 21.51 5.53 9.80
CA LYS A 103 22.47 6.60 10.09
C LYS A 103 21.78 7.83 10.68
N SER A 104 20.64 8.22 10.12
CA SER A 104 19.99 9.49 10.43
C SER A 104 18.99 9.43 11.60
N LEU A 105 18.37 8.27 11.86
CA LEU A 105 17.25 8.15 12.79
C LEU A 105 17.55 7.24 14.01
N LYS A 106 18.80 7.22 14.47
CA LYS A 106 19.30 6.32 15.54
C LYS A 106 18.57 6.44 16.89
N ASN A 107 17.99 7.59 17.17
CA ASN A 107 17.35 7.90 18.47
C ASN A 107 15.82 7.84 18.40
N ARG A 108 15.24 7.29 17.33
CA ARG A 108 13.80 7.21 17.11
C ARG A 108 13.37 5.75 17.08
N GLU A 109 12.20 5.42 17.60
CA GLU A 109 11.59 4.11 17.33
C GLU A 109 10.98 4.14 15.92
N ILE A 110 11.22 3.10 15.11
CA ILE A 110 10.84 3.09 13.71
C ILE A 110 10.01 1.85 13.38
N VAL A 111 8.91 2.06 12.68
CA VAL A 111 8.17 1.00 11.97
C VAL A 111 8.32 1.24 10.48
N ILE A 112 8.57 0.20 9.70
CA ILE A 112 8.46 0.22 8.23
C ILE A 112 7.38 -0.79 7.83
N ALA A 113 6.28 -0.30 7.25
CA ALA A 113 5.21 -1.08 6.64
C ALA A 113 5.35 -0.99 5.10
N ASP A 114 5.92 -2.01 4.47
CA ASP A 114 6.41 -1.93 3.10
C ASP A 114 6.36 -3.30 2.38
N HIS A 115 6.48 -3.30 1.06
CA HIS A 115 6.43 -4.49 0.19
C HIS A 115 7.65 -4.58 -0.76
N HIS A 116 8.48 -3.53 -0.81
CA HIS A 116 9.69 -3.51 -1.62
C HIS A 116 10.77 -4.48 -1.12
N GLN A 117 11.72 -4.82 -1.99
CA GLN A 117 12.92 -5.55 -1.58
C GLN A 117 13.72 -4.75 -0.55
N ALA A 118 14.11 -5.40 0.54
CA ALA A 118 14.94 -4.78 1.56
C ALA A 118 16.40 -4.70 1.10
N LEU A 119 17.02 -3.54 1.26
CA LEU A 119 18.43 -3.29 0.95
C LEU A 119 19.14 -2.72 2.18
N GLY A 120 20.26 -3.36 2.57
CA GLY A 120 21.04 -2.97 3.75
C GLY A 120 20.68 -3.77 4.99
N LYS A 121 21.07 -3.27 6.16
CA LYS A 121 20.77 -3.90 7.46
C LYS A 121 19.81 -3.01 8.27
N PRO A 122 18.73 -3.57 8.83
CA PRO A 122 17.83 -2.80 9.69
C PRO A 122 18.58 -2.37 10.96
N PRO A 123 18.35 -1.15 11.48
CA PRO A 123 18.92 -0.74 12.75
C PRO A 123 18.18 -1.43 13.92
N PRO A 124 18.79 -1.55 15.11
CA PRO A 124 18.21 -2.29 16.23
C PRO A 124 16.83 -1.77 16.72
N ASN A 125 16.57 -0.49 16.50
CA ASN A 125 15.36 0.26 16.87
C ASN A 125 14.26 0.21 15.77
N LEU A 126 14.36 -0.73 14.82
CA LEU A 126 13.45 -0.83 13.69
C LEU A 126 12.61 -2.11 13.74
N HIS A 127 11.30 -1.91 13.69
CA HIS A 127 10.29 -2.95 13.54
C HIS A 127 9.91 -3.04 12.06
N HIS A 128 10.41 -4.07 11.38
CA HIS A 128 10.27 -4.22 9.92
C HIS A 128 9.04 -5.06 9.57
N PHE A 129 7.89 -4.41 9.43
CA PHE A 129 6.68 -5.04 8.90
C PHE A 129 6.69 -5.04 7.37
N ASN A 130 7.62 -5.79 6.78
CA ASN A 130 7.71 -5.94 5.33
C ASN A 130 7.27 -7.33 4.88
N THR A 131 6.22 -7.37 4.06
CA THR A 131 5.59 -8.61 3.58
C THR A 131 6.49 -9.42 2.65
N HIS A 132 7.40 -8.77 1.91
CA HIS A 132 8.41 -9.45 1.09
C HIS A 132 9.39 -10.28 1.95
N LEU A 133 9.69 -9.84 3.18
CA LEU A 133 10.55 -10.62 4.09
C LEU A 133 9.89 -11.93 4.55
N MET A 134 8.57 -12.01 4.45
CA MET A 134 7.76 -13.17 4.84
C MET A 134 7.42 -14.07 3.63
N GLY A 135 8.00 -13.80 2.46
CA GLY A 135 7.85 -14.63 1.26
C GLY A 135 6.69 -14.28 0.34
N PHE A 136 6.00 -13.15 0.56
CA PHE A 136 4.96 -12.67 -0.35
C PHE A 136 5.56 -11.86 -1.50
N ASN A 137 4.98 -12.00 -2.70
CA ASN A 137 5.46 -11.26 -3.87
C ASN A 137 4.93 -9.82 -3.84
N GLY A 138 5.80 -8.87 -3.45
CA GLY A 138 5.47 -7.45 -3.41
C GLY A 138 5.10 -6.83 -4.76
N SER A 139 5.36 -7.46 -5.90
CA SER A 139 4.98 -6.91 -7.21
C SER A 139 3.58 -7.33 -7.69
N GLU A 140 2.95 -8.33 -7.05
CA GLU A 140 1.70 -8.92 -7.55
C GLU A 140 0.70 -9.30 -6.45
N GLU A 141 1.17 -9.71 -5.27
CA GLU A 141 0.34 -10.28 -4.21
C GLU A 141 -0.03 -9.27 -3.13
N ILE A 142 0.73 -8.18 -2.97
CA ILE A 142 0.52 -7.16 -1.94
C ILE A 142 1.26 -5.86 -2.27
N SER A 143 0.59 -4.74 -2.07
CA SER A 143 1.14 -3.38 -2.26
C SER A 143 1.55 -2.74 -0.92
N GLY A 144 2.16 -1.56 -0.93
CA GLY A 144 2.42 -0.76 0.27
C GLY A 144 1.14 -0.38 1.01
N ALA A 145 0.07 -0.02 0.29
CA ALA A 145 -1.25 0.22 0.87
C ALA A 145 -1.87 -1.06 1.44
N GLY A 146 -1.71 -2.18 0.75
CA GLY A 146 -2.14 -3.48 1.24
C GLY A 146 -1.43 -3.87 2.54
N THR A 147 -0.10 -3.73 2.59
CA THR A 147 0.70 -3.96 3.79
C THR A 147 0.25 -3.05 4.94
N SER A 148 0.04 -1.76 4.67
CA SER A 148 -0.44 -0.80 5.67
C SER A 148 -1.84 -1.15 6.18
N TYR A 149 -2.73 -1.68 5.34
CA TYR A 149 -4.05 -2.15 5.74
C TYR A 149 -4.00 -3.38 6.65
N LEU A 150 -3.15 -4.36 6.34
CA LEU A 150 -2.98 -5.54 7.19
C LEU A 150 -2.52 -5.13 8.59
N LEU A 151 -1.58 -4.19 8.66
CA LEU A 151 -1.13 -3.62 9.93
C LEU A 151 -2.24 -2.82 10.64
N ALA A 152 -2.97 -1.98 9.92
CA ALA A 152 -4.10 -1.22 10.47
C ALA A 152 -5.19 -2.14 11.05
N LYS A 153 -5.50 -3.25 10.38
CA LYS A 153 -6.47 -4.25 10.86
C LYS A 153 -5.96 -4.97 12.12
N ALA A 154 -4.65 -5.21 12.23
CA ALA A 154 -4.04 -5.75 13.45
C ALA A 154 -4.02 -4.73 14.61
N ILE A 155 -3.99 -3.42 14.31
CA ILE A 155 -4.15 -2.36 15.32
C ILE A 155 -5.57 -2.39 15.91
N ASP A 156 -6.60 -2.38 15.05
CA ASP A 156 -8.01 -2.51 15.43
C ASP A 156 -8.79 -3.14 14.26
N PRO A 157 -9.53 -4.26 14.47
CA PRO A 157 -10.36 -4.87 13.43
C PRO A 157 -11.40 -3.94 12.80
N LYS A 158 -11.80 -2.86 13.47
CA LYS A 158 -12.70 -1.83 12.92
C LYS A 158 -12.12 -1.11 11.71
N ASN A 159 -10.80 -1.14 11.52
CA ASN A 159 -10.12 -0.58 10.36
C ASN A 159 -10.39 -1.36 9.05
N VAL A 160 -11.24 -2.39 9.07
CA VAL A 160 -11.77 -3.03 7.87
C VAL A 160 -12.42 -2.04 6.90
N ASP A 161 -12.94 -0.91 7.40
CA ASP A 161 -13.49 0.18 6.60
C ASP A 161 -12.45 0.94 5.75
N LEU A 162 -11.16 0.73 6.01
CA LEU A 162 -10.05 1.26 5.21
C LEU A 162 -9.66 0.34 4.04
N SER A 163 -10.24 -0.86 3.94
CA SER A 163 -9.98 -1.79 2.84
C SER A 163 -10.15 -1.20 1.44
N PRO A 164 -11.09 -0.26 1.15
CA PRO A 164 -11.18 0.35 -0.17
C PRO A 164 -9.93 1.16 -0.55
N LEU A 165 -9.29 1.83 0.41
CA LEU A 165 -8.05 2.57 0.15
C LEU A 165 -6.92 1.62 -0.23
N ALA A 166 -6.85 0.45 0.41
CA ALA A 166 -5.86 -0.57 0.09
C ALA A 166 -6.05 -1.11 -1.34
N ILE A 167 -7.29 -1.28 -1.77
CA ILE A 167 -7.60 -1.66 -3.16
C ILE A 167 -7.21 -0.54 -4.14
N VAL A 168 -7.43 0.73 -3.80
CA VAL A 168 -6.99 1.85 -4.64
C VAL A 168 -5.47 1.85 -4.80
N GLY A 169 -4.70 1.68 -3.72
CA GLY A 169 -3.24 1.62 -3.77
C GLY A 169 -2.74 0.45 -4.60
N CYS A 170 -3.26 -0.75 -4.36
CA CYS A 170 -2.98 -1.96 -5.12
C CYS A 170 -3.23 -1.81 -6.64
N LEU A 171 -4.34 -1.17 -7.03
CA LEU A 171 -4.63 -0.87 -8.44
C LEU A 171 -3.73 0.25 -8.99
N GLY A 172 -3.37 1.22 -8.16
CA GLY A 172 -2.40 2.27 -8.49
C GLY A 172 -1.02 1.71 -8.80
N ASP A 173 -0.60 0.69 -8.04
CA ASP A 173 0.63 -0.08 -8.24
C ASP A 173 0.47 -1.21 -9.29
N GLN A 174 -0.65 -1.21 -10.02
CA GLN A 174 -0.93 -2.12 -11.14
C GLN A 174 -0.88 -3.62 -10.77
N GLN A 175 -1.26 -3.99 -9.55
CA GLN A 175 -1.15 -5.36 -9.05
C GLN A 175 -2.35 -6.27 -9.40
N ASP A 176 -3.24 -5.84 -10.28
CA ASP A 176 -4.32 -6.64 -10.84
C ASP A 176 -3.83 -7.60 -11.93
N LYS A 177 -2.84 -8.44 -11.57
CA LYS A 177 -2.11 -9.34 -12.48
C LYS A 177 -2.78 -10.70 -12.70
N GLY A 178 -3.85 -11.01 -11.97
CA GLY A 178 -4.56 -12.29 -12.12
C GLY A 178 -5.39 -12.38 -13.40
N PRO A 179 -5.97 -13.57 -13.68
CA PRO A 179 -6.86 -13.76 -14.82
C PRO A 179 -7.99 -12.72 -14.86
N LYS A 180 -8.22 -12.13 -16.04
CA LYS A 180 -9.21 -11.05 -16.22
C LYS A 180 -8.98 -9.84 -15.29
N ARG A 181 -7.73 -9.54 -14.96
CA ARG A 181 -7.34 -8.46 -14.04
C ARG A 181 -7.90 -8.64 -12.63
N SER A 182 -7.94 -9.88 -12.14
CA SER A 182 -8.29 -10.15 -10.75
C SER A 182 -7.11 -9.84 -9.82
N LEU A 183 -7.41 -9.47 -8.58
CA LEU A 183 -6.42 -9.41 -7.50
C LEU A 183 -6.10 -10.84 -7.02
N ILE A 184 -4.83 -11.10 -6.70
CA ILE A 184 -4.34 -12.40 -6.23
C ILE A 184 -3.65 -12.27 -4.88
N GLY A 185 -3.14 -13.37 -4.30
CA GLY A 185 -2.36 -13.33 -3.07
C GLY A 185 -3.10 -12.67 -1.90
N LEU A 186 -2.40 -11.84 -1.15
CA LEU A 186 -2.97 -11.11 0.00
C LEU A 186 -3.98 -10.04 -0.45
N ASN A 187 -3.78 -9.40 -1.60
CA ASN A 187 -4.74 -8.45 -2.18
C ASN A 187 -6.14 -9.07 -2.37
N SER A 188 -6.21 -10.35 -2.74
CA SER A 188 -7.48 -11.06 -2.84
C SER A 188 -8.21 -11.20 -1.49
N GLY A 189 -7.46 -11.35 -0.38
CA GLY A 189 -8.00 -11.36 0.98
C GLY A 189 -8.51 -9.99 1.42
N ILE A 190 -7.79 -8.92 1.08
CA ILE A 190 -8.21 -7.53 1.34
C ILE A 190 -9.50 -7.20 0.55
N LEU A 191 -9.59 -7.65 -0.69
CA LEU A 191 -10.82 -7.50 -1.49
C LEU A 191 -11.99 -8.25 -0.86
N ALA A 192 -11.76 -9.46 -0.35
CA ALA A 192 -12.78 -10.24 0.34
C ALA A 192 -13.31 -9.52 1.59
N ASP A 193 -12.42 -8.91 2.38
CA ASP A 193 -12.81 -8.06 3.52
C ASP A 193 -13.74 -6.91 3.06
N ALA A 194 -13.34 -6.17 2.02
CA ALA A 194 -14.10 -5.03 1.49
C ALA A 194 -15.49 -5.44 0.97
N VAL A 195 -15.57 -6.56 0.26
CA VAL A 195 -16.83 -7.11 -0.26
C VAL A 195 -17.72 -7.58 0.89
N GLN A 196 -17.18 -8.29 1.87
CA GLN A 196 -17.92 -8.77 3.04
C GLN A 196 -18.47 -7.60 3.87
N ALA A 197 -17.70 -6.53 4.00
CA ALA A 197 -18.10 -5.29 4.66
C ALA A 197 -19.05 -4.42 3.80
N LYS A 198 -19.39 -4.85 2.57
CA LYS A 198 -20.26 -4.13 1.61
C LYS A 198 -19.71 -2.76 1.21
N LEU A 199 -18.40 -2.62 1.15
CA LEU A 199 -17.70 -1.39 0.78
C LEU A 199 -17.30 -1.37 -0.69
N ILE A 200 -17.12 -2.55 -1.30
CA ILE A 200 -16.77 -2.72 -2.71
C ILE A 200 -17.69 -3.77 -3.34
N GLU A 201 -18.10 -3.49 -4.58
CA GLU A 201 -18.70 -4.47 -5.49
C GLU A 201 -17.67 -4.85 -6.56
N VAL A 202 -17.60 -6.13 -6.92
CA VAL A 202 -16.71 -6.64 -7.96
C VAL A 202 -17.52 -7.00 -9.20
N THR A 203 -17.26 -6.31 -10.30
CA THR A 203 -17.92 -6.53 -11.59
C THR A 203 -16.89 -6.71 -12.69
N GLN A 204 -17.20 -7.50 -13.72
CA GLN A 204 -16.40 -7.59 -14.93
C GLN A 204 -16.84 -6.50 -15.92
N ASP A 205 -15.92 -5.62 -16.33
CA ASP A 205 -16.22 -4.47 -17.20
C ASP A 205 -15.01 -4.08 -18.07
N LEU A 206 -15.20 -3.10 -18.96
CA LEU A 206 -14.15 -2.51 -19.79
C LEU A 206 -13.19 -1.65 -18.94
N VAL A 207 -11.89 -1.86 -19.17
CA VAL A 207 -10.83 -1.16 -18.45
C VAL A 207 -10.43 0.09 -19.23
N LEU A 208 -11.31 1.08 -19.24
CA LEU A 208 -11.06 2.36 -19.88
C LEU A 208 -10.59 3.41 -18.87
N PHE A 209 -9.55 4.14 -19.22
CA PHE A 209 -9.11 5.29 -18.44
C PHE A 209 -10.16 6.41 -18.52
N GLY A 210 -10.59 6.91 -17.35
CA GLY A 210 -11.62 7.93 -17.26
C GLY A 210 -13.03 7.43 -17.53
N ARG A 211 -13.31 6.11 -17.41
CA ARG A 211 -14.64 5.53 -17.64
C ARG A 211 -15.79 6.23 -16.90
N GLN A 212 -15.52 6.80 -15.73
CA GLN A 212 -16.50 7.51 -14.90
C GLN A 212 -16.54 9.03 -15.14
N THR A 213 -15.52 9.59 -15.78
CA THR A 213 -15.28 11.05 -15.81
C THR A 213 -15.14 11.62 -17.21
N ARG A 214 -15.20 10.77 -18.25
CA ARG A 214 -15.04 11.15 -19.65
C ARG A 214 -16.18 10.57 -20.50
N PRO A 215 -16.58 11.27 -21.58
CA PRO A 215 -17.36 10.66 -22.66
C PRO A 215 -16.68 9.40 -23.20
N ILE A 216 -17.46 8.43 -23.68
CA ILE A 216 -16.96 7.10 -24.05
C ILE A 216 -15.85 7.19 -25.11
N HIS A 217 -16.01 8.01 -26.16
CA HIS A 217 -15.00 8.17 -27.20
C HIS A 217 -13.65 8.66 -26.63
N ARG A 218 -13.68 9.60 -25.68
CA ARG A 218 -12.47 10.08 -24.98
C ARG A 218 -11.89 9.05 -24.04
N ALA A 219 -12.72 8.28 -23.34
CA ALA A 219 -12.24 7.22 -22.46
C ALA A 219 -11.48 6.14 -23.28
N ILE A 220 -12.01 5.75 -24.44
CA ILE A 220 -11.34 4.84 -25.37
C ILE A 220 -10.02 5.45 -25.86
N ALA A 221 -10.05 6.67 -26.41
CA ALA A 221 -8.87 7.33 -26.95
C ALA A 221 -7.76 7.55 -25.91
N SER A 222 -8.13 7.77 -24.65
CA SER A 222 -7.17 7.99 -23.55
C SER A 222 -6.63 6.72 -22.92
N THR A 223 -7.15 5.55 -23.31
CA THR A 223 -6.70 4.26 -22.77
C THR A 223 -5.47 3.81 -23.54
N THR A 224 -4.32 3.75 -22.87
CA THR A 224 -3.04 3.27 -23.43
C THR A 224 -2.64 1.90 -22.92
N THR A 225 -3.30 1.42 -21.85
CA THR A 225 -3.07 0.10 -21.25
C THR A 225 -4.41 -0.57 -20.91
N PRO A 226 -4.89 -1.54 -21.71
CA PRO A 226 -4.25 -2.06 -22.92
C PRO A 226 -4.23 -1.01 -24.03
N PHE A 227 -3.19 -1.03 -24.87
CA PHE A 227 -3.19 -0.25 -26.09
C PHE A 227 -4.24 -0.82 -27.05
N LEU A 228 -5.08 0.04 -27.62
CA LEU A 228 -6.16 -0.31 -28.54
C LEU A 228 -5.76 0.12 -29.96
N PRO A 229 -5.25 -0.80 -30.81
CA PRO A 229 -4.74 -0.45 -32.13
C PRO A 229 -5.77 0.31 -32.98
N GLY A 230 -5.38 1.50 -33.43
CA GLY A 230 -6.22 2.37 -34.24
C GLY A 230 -7.28 3.18 -33.47
N LEU A 231 -7.31 3.10 -32.13
CA LEU A 231 -8.23 3.85 -31.28
C LEU A 231 -7.50 4.67 -30.20
N SER A 232 -6.49 4.10 -29.53
CA SER A 232 -5.69 4.83 -28.54
C SER A 232 -5.01 6.04 -29.19
N GLY A 233 -5.26 7.23 -28.66
CA GLY A 233 -4.80 8.51 -29.19
C GLY A 233 -5.66 9.10 -30.31
N GLU A 234 -6.65 8.37 -30.82
CA GLU A 234 -7.43 8.72 -32.02
C GLU A 234 -8.90 9.00 -31.68
N GLU A 235 -9.19 10.19 -31.10
CA GLU A 235 -10.54 10.57 -30.64
C GLU A 235 -11.60 10.49 -31.76
N ASP A 236 -11.29 11.02 -32.94
CA ASP A 236 -12.19 10.99 -34.11
C ASP A 236 -12.54 9.57 -34.55
N ARG A 237 -11.58 8.64 -34.48
CA ARG A 237 -11.81 7.22 -34.81
C ARG A 237 -12.65 6.52 -33.76
N CYS A 238 -12.46 6.88 -32.49
CA CYS A 238 -13.30 6.37 -31.41
C CYS A 238 -14.74 6.85 -31.57
N LEU A 239 -14.94 8.11 -31.94
CA LEU A 239 -16.26 8.66 -32.24
C LEU A 239 -16.93 7.92 -33.40
N ALA A 240 -16.22 7.80 -34.53
CA ALA A 240 -16.71 7.09 -35.71
C ALA A 240 -17.05 5.61 -35.42
N LEU A 241 -16.25 4.95 -34.56
CA LEU A 241 -16.54 3.58 -34.11
C LEU A 241 -17.88 3.52 -33.37
N LEU A 242 -18.08 4.39 -32.37
CA LEU A 242 -19.31 4.41 -31.57
C LEU A 242 -20.54 4.71 -32.44
N ASP A 243 -20.43 5.68 -33.36
CA ASP A 243 -21.49 6.00 -34.32
C ASP A 243 -21.82 4.80 -35.21
N SER A 244 -20.80 4.05 -35.68
CA SER A 244 -21.00 2.88 -36.55
C SER A 244 -21.78 1.74 -35.90
N VAL A 245 -21.79 1.68 -34.56
CA VAL A 245 -22.51 0.67 -33.77
C VAL A 245 -23.72 1.25 -33.03
N ASN A 246 -24.12 2.50 -33.34
CA ASN A 246 -25.25 3.20 -32.74
C ASN A 246 -25.13 3.37 -31.21
N ILE A 247 -23.92 3.56 -30.68
CA ILE A 247 -23.71 3.96 -29.29
C ILE A 247 -23.74 5.49 -29.22
N PRO A 248 -24.57 6.10 -28.35
CA PRO A 248 -24.64 7.56 -28.21
C PRO A 248 -23.28 8.16 -27.84
N THR A 249 -22.93 9.26 -28.51
CA THR A 249 -21.64 9.94 -28.43
C THR A 249 -21.69 11.29 -27.72
#